data_AF-A0A6H3NF89-F1
#
_entry.id   AF-A0A6H3NF89-F1
#
_cell.length_a   1.000
_cell.length_b   1.000
_cell.length_c   1.000
_cell.angle_alpha   90.00
_cell.angle_beta   90.00
_cell.angle_gamma   90.00
#
_symmetry.space_group_name_H-M   'P 1'
#
loop_
_entity.id
_entity.type
_entity.pdbx_description
1 polymer ?
#
loop_
_entity_poly.entity_id
_entity_poly.type
_entity_poly.pdbx_seq_one_letter_code
_entity_poly.pdbx_strand_id
1 'polypeptide(L)'
;MFHELVFYCKELEAFIFRNQIQEFKEGEHDSFFAEEMLKTIQTESLKIPTTEKQKYPNLPWEKMDTMWQKDLARAYDYIDLKMLYYVCAYEIPKFTKTIKLEIR
;
A
#
# COMPACT_ATOMS: atom_id res chain seq x y z
N MET A 1 -16.32 2.58 6.17
CA MET A 1 -15.45 1.39 6.26
C MET A 1 -14.22 1.51 5.35
N PHE A 2 -14.35 1.76 4.04
CA PHE A 2 -13.19 1.94 3.15
C PHE A 2 -12.47 3.30 3.25
N HIS A 3 -13.02 4.25 4.01
CA HIS A 3 -12.52 5.63 4.03
C HIS A 3 -11.07 5.72 4.53
N GLU A 4 -10.74 5.01 5.61
CA GLU A 4 -9.38 5.01 6.18
C GLU A 4 -8.37 4.38 5.20
N LEU A 5 -8.71 3.22 4.62
CA LEU A 5 -7.87 2.58 3.60
C LEU A 5 -7.59 3.52 2.41
N VAL A 6 -8.64 4.14 1.88
CA VAL A 6 -8.52 5.08 0.75
C VAL A 6 -7.72 6.33 1.14
N PHE A 7 -7.92 6.82 2.36
CA PHE A 7 -7.20 7.97 2.90
C PHE A 7 -5.69 7.68 2.92
N TYR A 8 -5.25 6.58 3.54
CA TYR A 8 -3.82 6.27 3.63
C TYR A 8 -3.19 5.97 2.27
N CYS A 9 -3.90 5.30 1.37
CA CYS A 9 -3.41 5.11 0.00
C CYS A 9 -3.17 6.46 -0.71
N LYS A 10 -4.08 7.43 -0.54
CA LYS A 10 -3.92 8.77 -1.15
C LYS A 10 -2.81 9.58 -0.49
N GLU A 11 -2.66 9.49 0.82
CA GLU A 11 -1.57 10.18 1.54
C GLU A 11 -0.21 9.63 1.09
N LEU A 12 -0.08 8.32 0.93
CA LEU A 12 1.16 7.71 0.43
C LEU A 12 1.43 8.09 -1.04
N GLU A 13 0.41 8.06 -1.90
CA GLU A 13 0.52 8.54 -3.30
C GLU A 13 0.97 10.01 -3.36
N ALA A 14 0.37 10.88 -2.53
CA ALA A 14 0.72 12.29 -2.45
C ALA A 14 2.13 12.51 -1.89
N PHE A 15 2.55 11.72 -0.90
CA PHE A 15 3.89 11.75 -0.34
C PHE A 15 4.96 11.46 -1.39
N ILE A 16 4.80 10.36 -2.15
CA ILE A 16 5.72 10.00 -3.24
C ILE A 16 5.80 11.11 -4.28
N PHE A 17 4.64 11.62 -4.71
CA PHE A 17 4.57 12.66 -5.74
C PHE A 17 5.19 13.99 -5.30
N ARG A 18 4.83 14.48 -4.11
CA ARG A 18 5.28 15.80 -3.61
C ARG A 18 6.78 15.83 -3.36
N ASN A 19 7.34 14.74 -2.83
CA ASN A 19 8.77 14.63 -2.56
C ASN A 19 9.57 14.18 -3.78
N GLN A 20 8.92 13.91 -4.92
CA GLN A 20 9.56 13.44 -6.16
C GLN A 20 10.45 12.21 -5.92
N ILE A 21 10.00 11.30 -5.04
CA ILE A 21 10.76 10.11 -4.67
C ILE A 21 10.86 9.22 -5.92
N GLN A 22 12.09 8.84 -6.29
CA GLN A 22 12.38 7.94 -7.41
C GLN A 22 13.02 6.62 -6.97
N GLU A 23 13.58 6.61 -5.76
CA GLU A 23 14.17 5.45 -5.10
C GLU A 23 14.15 5.67 -3.59
N PHE A 24 14.22 4.56 -2.84
CA PHE A 24 14.38 4.58 -1.39
C PHE A 24 15.78 4.13 -1.01
N LYS A 25 16.29 4.66 0.12
CA LYS A 25 17.60 4.31 0.67
C LYS A 25 17.48 3.84 2.10
N GLU A 26 18.35 2.93 2.48
CA GLU A 26 18.35 2.34 3.80
C GLU A 26 18.66 3.41 4.87
N GLY A 27 17.89 3.42 5.95
CA GLY A 27 18.06 4.37 7.05
C GLY A 27 17.56 5.79 6.77
N GLU A 28 16.99 6.07 5.59
CA GLU A 28 16.36 7.37 5.32
C GLU A 28 14.95 7.47 5.89
N HIS A 29 14.59 8.68 6.33
CA HIS A 29 13.28 8.98 6.88
C HIS A 29 12.14 8.70 5.89
N ASP A 30 12.36 8.94 4.61
CA ASP A 30 11.35 8.71 3.58
C ASP A 30 11.01 7.22 3.41
N SER A 31 12.03 6.36 3.47
CA SER A 31 11.87 4.91 3.45
C SER A 31 11.08 4.43 4.65
N PHE A 32 11.47 4.87 5.85
CA PHE A 32 10.77 4.54 7.09
C PHE A 32 9.30 5.00 7.07
N PHE A 33 9.05 6.22 6.59
CA PHE A 33 7.68 6.74 6.48
C PHE A 33 6.84 5.89 5.51
N ALA A 34 7.39 5.56 4.34
CA ALA A 34 6.70 4.74 3.34
C ALA A 34 6.37 3.34 3.88
N GLU A 35 7.30 2.73 4.62
CA GLU A 35 7.10 1.45 5.29
C GLU A 35 5.94 1.49 6.28
N GLU A 36 5.92 2.45 7.20
CA GLU A 36 4.87 2.58 8.21
C GLU A 36 3.50 2.88 7.58
N MET A 37 3.47 3.68 6.51
CA MET A 37 2.27 3.93 5.73
C MET A 37 1.74 2.65 5.08
N LEU A 38 2.61 1.83 4.49
CA LEU A 38 2.20 0.55 3.89
C LEU A 38 1.69 -0.45 4.94
N LYS A 39 2.32 -0.54 6.10
CA LYS A 39 1.81 -1.36 7.22
C LYS A 39 0.41 -0.91 7.65
N THR A 40 0.19 0.40 7.67
CA THR A 40 -1.11 0.97 8.03
C THR A 40 -2.16 0.63 6.96
N ILE A 41 -1.84 0.78 5.68
CA ILE A 41 -2.71 0.38 4.56
C ILE A 41 -3.08 -1.11 4.65
N GLN A 42 -2.10 -1.98 4.89
CA GLN A 42 -2.35 -3.42 5.10
C GLN A 42 -3.28 -3.65 6.29
N THR A 43 -3.02 -2.99 7.42
CA THR A 43 -3.83 -3.09 8.63
C THR A 43 -5.28 -2.69 8.37
N GLU A 44 -5.50 -1.58 7.67
CA GLU A 44 -6.85 -1.16 7.28
C GLU A 44 -7.52 -2.12 6.31
N SER A 45 -6.78 -2.71 5.36
CA SER A 45 -7.31 -3.75 4.47
C SER A 45 -7.75 -4.99 5.24
N LEU A 46 -6.97 -5.42 6.24
CA LEU A 46 -7.26 -6.61 7.05
C LEU A 46 -8.46 -6.43 7.98
N LYS A 47 -8.78 -5.19 8.39
CA LYS A 47 -10.00 -4.91 9.19
C LYS A 47 -11.30 -5.10 8.39
N ILE A 48 -11.24 -5.07 7.07
CA ILE A 48 -12.43 -5.22 6.21
C ILE A 48 -12.87 -6.69 6.22
N PRO A 49 -14.11 -7.00 6.65
CA PRO A 49 -14.60 -8.38 6.70
C PRO A 49 -14.61 -9.05 5.33
N THR A 50 -14.33 -10.36 5.28
CA THR A 50 -14.35 -11.14 4.04
C THR A 50 -15.68 -11.04 3.29
N THR A 51 -16.81 -10.98 4.01
CA THR A 51 -18.15 -10.81 3.43
C THR A 51 -18.29 -9.49 2.68
N GLU A 52 -17.60 -8.43 3.12
CA GLU A 52 -17.57 -7.14 2.42
C GLU A 52 -16.58 -7.16 1.25
N LYS A 53 -15.41 -7.79 1.41
CA LYS A 53 -14.45 -7.99 0.31
C LYS A 53 -15.07 -8.75 -0.87
N GLN A 54 -15.90 -9.76 -0.58
CA GLN A 54 -16.63 -10.55 -1.59
C GLN A 54 -17.62 -9.72 -2.42
N LYS A 55 -18.10 -8.57 -1.94
CA LYS A 55 -18.95 -7.66 -2.72
C LYS A 55 -18.16 -6.91 -3.79
N TYR A 56 -16.84 -6.81 -3.63
CA TYR A 56 -15.94 -6.10 -4.54
C TYR A 56 -14.79 -7.02 -4.98
N PRO A 57 -15.07 -8.10 -5.72
CA PRO A 57 -14.08 -9.12 -6.07
C PRO A 57 -12.97 -8.61 -7.00
N ASN A 58 -13.21 -7.49 -7.69
CA ASN A 58 -12.23 -6.86 -8.59
C ASN A 58 -11.16 -6.07 -7.83
N LEU A 59 -11.36 -5.78 -6.55
CA LEU A 59 -10.35 -5.10 -5.74
C LEU A 59 -9.22 -6.08 -5.38
N PRO A 60 -7.96 -5.64 -5.45
CA PRO A 60 -6.81 -6.52 -5.23
C PRO A 60 -6.58 -6.79 -3.73
N TRP A 61 -7.58 -7.35 -3.06
CA TRP A 61 -7.57 -7.62 -1.62
C TRP A 61 -6.39 -8.47 -1.19
N GLU A 62 -6.14 -9.58 -1.89
CA GLU A 62 -5.02 -10.47 -1.57
C GLU A 62 -3.69 -9.71 -1.62
N LYS A 63 -3.51 -8.84 -2.62
CA LYS A 63 -2.30 -8.05 -2.74
C LYS A 63 -2.17 -7.05 -1.60
N MET A 64 -3.25 -6.32 -1.28
CA MET A 64 -3.25 -5.39 -0.14
C MET A 64 -2.98 -6.09 1.20
N ASP A 65 -3.51 -7.30 1.37
CA ASP A 65 -3.40 -8.08 2.61
C ASP A 65 -2.03 -8.77 2.75
N THR A 66 -1.32 -9.04 1.66
CA THR A 66 -0.10 -9.87 1.67
C THR A 66 1.15 -9.18 1.13
N MET A 67 1.07 -7.96 0.61
CA MET A 67 2.22 -7.24 0.03
C MET A 67 3.42 -7.14 0.99
N TRP A 68 3.17 -6.98 2.29
CA TRP A 68 4.25 -6.91 3.28
C TRP A 68 5.03 -8.22 3.35
N GLN A 69 4.35 -9.35 3.44
CA GLN A 69 4.99 -10.65 3.59
C GLN A 69 5.48 -11.24 2.26
N LYS A 70 4.77 -11.00 1.15
CA LYS A 70 5.09 -11.61 -0.16
C LYS A 70 6.05 -10.76 -0.99
N ASP A 71 5.87 -9.45 -0.98
CA ASP A 71 6.61 -8.54 -1.88
C ASP A 71 7.76 -7.84 -1.16
N LEU A 72 7.59 -7.43 0.10
CA LEU A 72 8.53 -6.55 0.80
C LEU A 72 9.48 -7.26 1.78
N ALA A 73 8.98 -8.22 2.55
CA ALA A 73 9.76 -8.95 3.54
C ALA A 73 10.64 -10.02 2.87
N ARG A 74 11.96 -9.89 2.99
CA ARG A 74 12.91 -10.95 2.61
C ARG A 74 13.32 -11.77 3.83
N ALA A 75 13.88 -12.95 3.59
CA ALA A 75 14.21 -13.98 4.59
C ALA A 75 15.23 -13.59 5.69
N TYR A 76 15.68 -12.33 5.76
CA TYR A 76 16.74 -11.87 6.67
C TYR A 76 16.50 -10.43 7.21
N ASP A 77 15.25 -10.06 7.51
CA ASP A 77 14.87 -8.77 8.12
C ASP A 77 15.12 -7.48 7.31
N TYR A 78 15.69 -7.57 6.11
CA TYR A 78 15.85 -6.43 5.21
C TYR A 78 14.64 -6.28 4.27
N ILE A 79 14.17 -5.04 4.12
CA ILE A 79 13.13 -4.67 3.16
C ILE A 79 13.76 -4.45 1.79
N ASP A 80 13.12 -4.99 0.75
CA ASP A 80 13.50 -4.69 -0.63
C ASP A 80 13.08 -3.25 -0.98
N LEU A 81 14.01 -2.30 -0.88
CA LEU A 81 13.76 -0.88 -1.13
C LEU A 81 13.31 -0.57 -2.56
N LYS A 82 13.75 -1.38 -3.54
CA LYS A 82 13.30 -1.24 -4.92
C LYS A 82 11.84 -1.68 -5.04
N MET A 83 11.48 -2.76 -4.36
CA MET A 83 10.10 -3.21 -4.30
C MET A 83 9.22 -2.25 -3.49
N LEU A 84 9.75 -1.68 -2.41
CA LEU A 84 9.08 -0.64 -1.62
C LEU A 84 8.69 0.54 -2.51
N TYR A 85 9.65 1.05 -3.29
CA TYR A 85 9.38 2.11 -4.26
C TYR A 85 8.33 1.68 -5.29
N TYR A 86 8.47 0.47 -5.85
CA TYR A 86 7.52 -0.05 -6.83
C TYR A 86 6.09 -0.10 -6.27
N VAL A 87 5.89 -0.62 -5.06
CA VAL A 87 4.58 -0.71 -4.42
C VAL A 87 4.01 0.69 -4.21
N CYS A 88 4.78 1.60 -3.61
CA CYS A 88 4.33 2.96 -3.32
C CYS A 88 4.00 3.76 -4.58
N ALA A 89 4.84 3.70 -5.62
CA ALA A 89 4.70 4.53 -6.81
C ALA A 89 3.72 3.96 -7.85
N TYR A 90 3.48 2.64 -7.85
CA TYR A 90 2.70 1.99 -8.91
C TYR A 90 1.52 1.15 -8.41
N GLU A 91 1.65 0.41 -7.31
CA GLU A 91 0.55 -0.43 -6.82
C GLU A 91 -0.47 0.35 -6.02
N ILE A 92 -0.02 1.22 -5.12
CA ILE A 92 -0.91 2.06 -4.31
C ILE A 92 -1.82 2.95 -5.20
N PRO A 93 -1.31 3.64 -6.24
CA PRO A 93 -2.17 4.38 -7.17
C PRO A 93 -3.13 3.50 -7.98
N LYS A 94 -2.80 2.22 -8.21
CA LYS A 94 -3.75 1.28 -8.82
C LYS A 94 -4.88 0.97 -7.84
N PHE A 95 -4.58 0.76 -6.55
CA PHE A 95 -5.59 0.48 -5.54
C PHE A 95 -6.58 1.65 -5.42
N THR A 96 -6.10 2.89 -5.34
CA THR A 96 -6.96 4.08 -5.26
C THR A 96 -7.87 4.19 -6.49
N LYS A 97 -7.33 3.95 -7.69
CA LYS A 97 -8.10 3.94 -8.94
C LYS A 97 -9.17 2.85 -8.96
N THR A 98 -8.83 1.61 -8.62
CA THR A 98 -9.79 0.50 -8.64
C THR A 98 -10.88 0.70 -7.58
N ILE A 99 -10.53 1.14 -6.37
CA ILE A 99 -11.54 1.44 -5.32
C ILE A 99 -12.52 2.50 -5.80
N LYS A 100 -12.05 3.56 -6.45
CA LYS A 100 -12.92 4.62 -6.99
C LYS A 100 -13.85 4.12 -8.11
N LEU A 101 -13.44 3.13 -8.88
CA LEU A 101 -14.25 2.55 -9.95
C LEU A 101 -15.36 1.63 -9.42
N GLU A 102 -15.04 0.85 -8.39
CA GLU A 102 -15.91 -0.17 -7.82
C GLU A 102 -16.87 0.37 -6.75
N ILE A 103 -16.44 1.39 -5.99
CA ILE A 103 -17.18 1.99 -4.88
C ILE A 103 -17.55 3.42 -5.28
N ARG A 104 -18.65 3.56 -6.03
CA ARG A 104 -19.24 4.86 -6.40
C ARG A 104 -20.07 5.46 -5.27
#